data_AF-A0A661MTD4-F1
#
_entry.id   AF-A0A661MTD4-F1
#
_cell.length_a   1.000
_cell.length_b   1.000
_cell.length_c   1.000
_cell.angle_alpha   90.00
_cell.angle_beta   90.00
_cell.angle_gamma   90.00
#
_symmetry.space_group_name_H-M   'P 1'
#
loop_
_entity.id
_entity.type
_entity.pdbx_description
1 polymer ?
#
loop_
_entity_poly.entity_id
_entity_poly.type
_entity_poly.pdbx_seq_one_letter_code
_entity_poly.pdbx_strand_id
1 'polypeptide(L)'
;MRTAGYALLAALAVGGSLGYAIAQEGSDSRVDVVKVERIGPSSEQPTLSPAAQAKAAKAAVASATSSCAAQSQALQSAKREKDIIRATCLDDKLSQCNANLQNIKRREVSLNEAIAEGDTGRGNHEFTVIGVLSQKFKMLAQAANQCVGQDLFDTGDTKVKEEVDLFAPDENPGVVTGVPDWPVPYIPPPISGVN
;
A
#
# COMPACT_ATOMS: atom_id res chain seq x y z
N MET A 1 -10.97 66.79 -13.13
CA MET A 1 -12.20 67.16 -13.87
C MET A 1 -11.83 67.49 -15.30
N ARG A 2 -12.17 66.63 -16.26
CA ARG A 2 -12.42 66.99 -17.66
C ARG A 2 -13.07 65.79 -18.37
N THR A 3 -14.30 66.03 -18.77
CA THR A 3 -15.26 65.18 -19.49
C THR A 3 -15.10 65.33 -21.01
N ALA A 4 -15.83 64.47 -21.73
CA ALA A 4 -16.06 64.38 -23.19
C ALA A 4 -14.96 63.63 -23.94
N GLY A 5 -15.19 62.47 -24.59
CA GLY A 5 -16.42 61.91 -25.14
C GLY A 5 -16.36 62.04 -26.67
N TYR A 6 -16.29 60.92 -27.39
CA TYR A 6 -17.01 60.67 -28.65
C TYR A 6 -16.88 59.19 -29.00
N ALA A 7 -18.04 58.57 -29.19
CA ALA A 7 -18.23 57.24 -29.70
C ALA A 7 -17.92 57.20 -31.20
N LEU A 8 -17.34 56.10 -31.67
CA LEU A 8 -17.60 55.62 -33.01
C LEU A 8 -17.66 54.08 -32.99
N LEU A 9 -18.85 53.58 -33.31
CA LEU A 9 -19.19 52.19 -33.53
C LEU A 9 -18.52 51.69 -34.81
N ALA A 10 -17.87 50.53 -34.75
CA ALA A 10 -17.69 49.65 -35.89
C ALA A 10 -17.74 48.21 -35.40
N ALA A 11 -18.89 47.57 -35.64
CA ALA A 11 -19.11 46.16 -35.43
C ALA A 11 -18.43 45.36 -36.53
N LEU A 12 -17.56 44.40 -36.16
CA LEU A 12 -17.22 43.26 -36.98
C LEU A 12 -17.15 42.03 -36.07
N ALA A 13 -18.17 41.19 -36.21
CA ALA A 13 -18.29 39.90 -35.55
C ALA A 13 -17.33 38.90 -36.22
N VAL A 14 -16.40 38.33 -35.46
CA VAL A 14 -15.71 37.08 -35.81
C VAL A 14 -15.56 36.23 -34.54
N GLY A 15 -16.38 35.19 -34.50
CA GLY A 15 -16.19 33.89 -33.83
C GLY A 15 -15.38 33.84 -32.54
N GLY A 16 -16.07 33.83 -31.41
CA GLY A 16 -15.52 33.36 -30.15
C GLY A 16 -15.27 31.85 -30.20
N SER A 17 -14.01 31.45 -30.10
CA SER A 17 -13.64 30.09 -29.67
C SER A 17 -13.77 30.01 -28.14
N LEU A 18 -15.00 30.00 -27.66
CA LEU A 18 -15.31 29.49 -26.34
C LEU A 18 -15.21 27.97 -26.42
N GLY A 19 -14.27 27.39 -25.68
CA GLY A 19 -14.13 25.95 -25.54
C GLY A 19 -15.35 25.40 -24.80
N TYR A 20 -16.40 25.07 -25.54
CA TYR A 20 -17.48 24.22 -25.06
C TYR A 20 -17.01 22.78 -25.19
N ALA A 21 -16.77 22.13 -24.06
CA ALA A 21 -16.71 20.68 -24.03
C ALA A 21 -18.10 20.15 -24.38
N ILE A 22 -18.24 19.63 -25.60
CA ILE A 22 -19.37 18.80 -26.01
C ILE A 22 -19.31 17.50 -25.20
N ALA A 23 -20.27 17.31 -24.30
CA ALA A 23 -20.51 16.04 -23.66
C ALA A 23 -20.98 15.05 -24.72
N GLN A 24 -20.21 13.98 -24.96
CA GLN A 24 -20.69 12.84 -25.73
C GLN A 24 -21.79 12.15 -24.91
N GLU A 25 -23.00 12.05 -25.47
CA GLU A 25 -24.00 11.05 -25.07
C GLU A 25 -23.40 9.65 -25.31
N GLY A 26 -22.60 9.21 -24.34
CA GLY A 26 -22.20 7.83 -24.18
C GLY A 26 -23.22 7.14 -23.30
N SER A 27 -23.98 6.24 -23.91
CA SER A 27 -24.63 5.05 -23.34
C SER A 27 -24.92 5.09 -21.84
N ASP A 28 -26.22 5.10 -21.53
CA ASP A 28 -26.82 4.88 -20.21
C ASP A 28 -26.25 3.61 -19.53
N SER A 29 -25.13 3.79 -18.86
CA SER A 29 -24.64 2.92 -17.79
C SER A 29 -24.66 3.75 -16.54
N ARG A 30 -25.87 4.05 -16.05
CA ARG A 30 -26.07 4.39 -14.64
C ARG A 30 -25.61 3.18 -13.83
N VAL A 31 -24.34 3.22 -13.41
CA VAL A 31 -23.96 2.52 -12.19
C VAL A 31 -24.73 3.23 -11.09
N ASP A 32 -25.85 2.63 -10.69
CA ASP A 32 -26.52 2.99 -9.45
C ASP A 32 -25.47 2.89 -8.35
N VAL A 33 -25.03 4.05 -7.86
CA VAL A 33 -24.29 4.11 -6.60
C VAL A 33 -25.27 3.61 -5.56
N VAL A 34 -25.17 2.32 -5.25
CA VAL A 34 -25.89 1.71 -4.13
C VAL A 34 -25.57 2.58 -2.92
N LYS A 35 -26.55 3.37 -2.51
CA LYS A 35 -26.53 4.04 -1.23
C LYS A 35 -26.41 2.93 -0.20
N VAL A 36 -25.21 2.72 0.32
CA VAL A 36 -24.98 1.77 1.40
C VAL A 36 -25.66 2.35 2.62
N GLU A 37 -26.95 2.06 2.75
CA GLU A 37 -27.70 2.33 3.95
C GLU A 37 -27.05 1.50 5.06
N ARG A 38 -26.61 2.16 6.12
CA ARG A 38 -25.87 1.55 7.23
C ARG A 38 -26.81 0.55 7.91
N ILE A 39 -26.72 -0.74 7.55
CA ILE A 39 -27.51 -1.80 8.17
C ILE A 39 -26.94 -2.05 9.58
N GLY A 40 -27.62 -1.48 10.57
CA GLY A 40 -27.41 -1.79 11.99
C GLY A 40 -27.47 -0.54 12.88
N PRO A 41 -27.94 -0.68 14.14
CA PRO A 41 -27.73 0.37 15.12
C PRO A 41 -26.23 0.65 15.16
N SER A 42 -25.86 1.92 14.97
CA SER A 42 -24.48 2.33 15.22
C SER A 42 -24.25 2.00 16.69
N SER A 43 -23.50 0.93 16.96
CA SER A 43 -23.05 0.65 18.30
C SER A 43 -22.17 1.84 18.65
N GLU A 44 -22.77 2.77 19.41
CA GLU A 44 -22.09 3.88 20.03
C GLU A 44 -21.13 3.22 21.02
N GLN A 45 -19.97 2.79 20.51
CA GLN A 45 -18.88 2.34 21.35
C GLN A 45 -18.66 3.48 22.33
N PRO A 46 -18.67 3.21 23.65
CA PRO A 46 -18.52 4.26 24.64
C PRO A 46 -17.25 5.04 24.30
N THR A 47 -17.43 6.28 23.85
CA THR A 47 -16.31 7.17 23.58
C THR A 47 -15.60 7.36 24.92
N LEU A 48 -14.28 7.17 24.92
CA LEU A 48 -13.48 7.36 26.12
C LEU A 48 -13.79 8.74 26.72
N SER A 49 -13.76 8.84 28.05
CA SER A 49 -13.91 10.15 28.70
C SER A 49 -12.83 11.11 28.20
N PRO A 50 -13.08 12.44 28.19
CA PRO A 50 -12.10 13.42 27.72
C PRO A 50 -10.72 13.26 28.39
N ALA A 51 -10.70 13.02 29.71
CA ALA A 51 -9.46 12.78 30.44
C ALA A 51 -8.73 11.49 29.99
N ALA A 52 -9.48 10.43 29.67
CA ALA A 52 -8.92 9.19 29.14
C ALA A 52 -8.38 9.39 27.71
N GLN A 53 -9.07 10.16 26.87
CA GLN A 53 -8.60 10.52 25.52
C GLN A 53 -7.28 11.30 25.57
N ALA A 54 -7.20 12.34 26.42
CA ALA A 54 -5.97 13.13 26.57
C ALA A 54 -4.79 12.27 27.05
N LYS A 55 -5.02 11.38 28.03
CA LYS A 55 -3.99 10.45 28.51
C LYS A 55 -3.52 9.49 27.41
N ALA A 56 -4.45 8.94 26.63
CA ALA A 56 -4.14 8.04 25.52
C ALA A 56 -3.40 8.75 24.38
N ALA A 57 -3.78 9.99 24.05
CA ALA A 57 -3.09 10.82 23.07
C ALA A 57 -1.63 11.09 23.47
N LYS A 58 -1.39 11.47 24.72
CA LYS A 58 -0.04 11.67 25.24
C LYS A 58 0.81 10.40 25.17
N ALA A 59 0.23 9.25 25.49
CA ALA A 59 0.89 7.96 25.35
C ALA A 59 1.22 7.64 23.88
N ALA A 60 0.32 7.96 22.95
CA ALA A 60 0.56 7.80 21.51
C ALA A 60 1.73 8.66 21.01
N VAL A 61 1.81 9.93 21.44
CA VAL A 61 2.93 10.81 21.11
C VAL A 61 4.25 10.32 21.70
N ALA A 62 4.24 9.83 22.94
CA ALA A 62 5.42 9.22 23.56
C ALA A 62 5.90 7.98 22.78
N SER A 63 4.98 7.09 22.41
CA SER A 63 5.27 5.91 21.59
C SER A 63 5.83 6.30 20.21
N ALA A 64 5.23 7.29 19.54
CA ALA A 64 5.71 7.80 18.27
C ALA A 64 7.13 8.38 18.36
N THR A 65 7.40 9.15 19.43
CA THR A 65 8.72 9.72 19.70
C THR A 65 9.77 8.62 19.88
N SER A 66 9.45 7.59 20.67
CA SER A 66 10.32 6.43 20.85
C SER A 66 10.58 5.69 19.54
N SER A 67 9.57 5.55 18.68
CA SER A 67 9.72 4.88 17.37
C SER A 67 10.69 5.63 16.46
N CYS A 68 10.56 6.96 16.34
CA CYS A 68 11.48 7.75 15.52
C CYS A 68 12.90 7.78 16.11
N ALA A 69 13.04 7.78 17.44
CA ALA A 69 14.35 7.69 18.09
C ALA A 69 15.05 6.35 17.78
N ALA A 70 14.34 5.23 17.83
CA ALA A 70 14.88 3.92 17.47
C ALA A 70 15.35 3.88 16.00
N GLN A 71 14.56 4.44 15.07
CA GLN A 71 14.94 4.54 13.65
C GLN A 71 16.19 5.42 13.45
N SER A 72 16.29 6.52 14.20
CA SER A 72 17.49 7.39 14.19
C SER A 72 18.74 6.63 14.65
N GLN A 73 18.63 5.83 15.71
CA GLN A 73 19.74 5.02 16.19
C GLN A 73 20.14 3.95 15.17
N ALA A 74 19.17 3.29 14.54
CA ALA A 74 19.43 2.30 13.48
C ALA A 74 20.15 2.94 12.28
N LEU A 75 19.72 4.13 11.86
CA LEU A 75 20.37 4.91 10.80
C LEU A 75 21.82 5.23 11.15
N GLN A 76 22.08 5.64 12.39
CA GLN A 76 23.45 5.91 12.84
C GLN A 76 24.33 4.64 12.81
N SER A 77 23.77 3.47 13.12
CA SER A 77 24.50 2.20 13.00
C SER A 77 24.85 1.89 11.55
N ALA A 78 23.86 1.96 10.65
CA ALA A 78 24.07 1.73 9.21
C ALA A 78 25.13 2.69 8.63
N LYS A 79 25.11 3.96 9.03
CA LYS A 79 26.14 4.95 8.63
C LYS A 79 27.54 4.58 9.14
N ARG A 80 27.67 4.06 10.36
CA ARG A 80 28.96 3.59 10.92
C ARG A 80 29.48 2.34 10.21
N GLU A 81 28.57 1.42 9.90
CA GLU A 81 28.84 0.18 9.16
C GLU A 81 29.11 0.43 7.66
N LYS A 82 28.93 1.67 7.19
CA LYS A 82 29.04 2.09 5.77
C LYS A 82 28.09 1.31 4.86
N ASP A 83 26.98 0.84 5.41
CA ASP A 83 25.90 0.23 4.63
C ASP A 83 25.04 1.35 4.02
N ILE A 84 25.40 1.72 2.79
CA ILE A 84 24.77 2.84 2.07
C ILE A 84 23.30 2.52 1.76
N ILE A 85 22.98 1.26 1.47
CA ILE A 85 21.61 0.85 1.10
C ILE A 85 20.71 0.95 2.33
N ARG A 86 21.11 0.34 3.44
CA ARG A 86 20.37 0.40 4.71
C ARG A 86 20.27 1.83 5.23
N ALA A 87 21.36 2.60 5.17
CA ALA A 87 21.35 4.00 5.60
C ALA A 87 20.37 4.83 4.78
N THR A 88 20.35 4.68 3.46
CA THR A 88 19.43 5.43 2.59
C THR A 88 17.96 5.06 2.87
N CYS A 89 17.67 3.77 3.01
CA CYS A 89 16.32 3.30 3.34
C CYS A 89 15.85 3.84 4.71
N LEU A 90 16.70 3.74 5.74
CA LEU A 90 16.38 4.22 7.09
C LEU A 90 16.25 5.75 7.15
N ASP A 91 17.01 6.50 6.34
CA ASP A 91 16.90 7.96 6.25
C ASP A 91 15.52 8.38 5.70
N ASP A 92 15.05 7.74 4.62
CA ASP A 92 13.70 7.94 4.09
C ASP A 92 12.63 7.63 5.15
N LYS A 93 12.70 6.45 5.80
CA LYS A 93 11.71 6.07 6.82
C LYS A 93 11.72 6.99 8.03
N LEU A 94 12.90 7.42 8.48
CA LEU A 94 13.03 8.37 9.57
C LEU A 94 12.44 9.74 9.21
N SER A 95 12.66 10.22 7.98
CA SER A 95 12.05 11.44 7.48
C SER A 95 10.53 11.37 7.53
N GLN A 96 9.97 10.25 7.04
CA GLN A 96 8.52 9.99 7.14
C GLN A 96 8.05 9.91 8.61
N CYS A 97 8.81 9.26 9.50
CA CYS A 97 8.50 9.19 10.93
C CYS A 97 8.40 10.58 11.55
N ASN A 98 9.40 11.44 11.31
CA ASN A 98 9.46 12.79 11.86
C ASN A 98 8.32 13.69 11.35
N ALA A 99 7.97 13.59 10.05
CA ALA A 99 6.83 14.33 9.50
C ALA A 99 5.51 13.94 10.17
N ASN A 100 5.29 12.64 10.38
CA ASN A 100 4.10 12.16 11.09
C ASN A 100 4.16 12.50 12.59
N LEU A 101 5.35 12.59 13.19
CA LEU A 101 5.52 12.97 14.60
C LEU A 101 5.07 14.40 14.86
N GLN A 102 5.38 15.30 13.93
CA GLN A 102 4.84 16.66 14.00
C GLN A 102 3.32 16.66 13.82
N ASN A 103 2.78 15.80 12.95
CA ASN A 103 1.33 15.69 12.76
C ASN A 103 0.63 15.25 14.05
N ILE A 104 1.04 14.14 14.66
CA ILE A 104 0.40 13.61 15.87
C ILE A 104 0.51 14.57 17.06
N LYS A 105 1.61 15.32 17.19
CA LYS A 105 1.76 16.38 18.19
C LYS A 105 0.76 17.52 17.98
N ARG A 106 0.54 17.96 16.74
CA ARG A 106 -0.49 18.96 16.44
C ARG A 106 -1.90 18.45 16.77
N ARG A 107 -2.19 17.19 16.46
CA ARG A 107 -3.47 16.56 16.82
C ARG A 107 -3.69 16.46 18.33
N GLU A 108 -2.64 16.13 19.10
CA GLU A 108 -2.70 16.15 20.57
C GLU A 108 -3.06 17.54 21.10
N VAL A 109 -2.42 18.60 20.57
CA VAL A 109 -2.75 19.98 20.96
C VAL A 109 -4.20 20.31 20.62
N SER A 110 -4.64 20.06 19.38
CA SER A 110 -6.03 20.32 18.96
C SER A 110 -7.07 19.51 19.74
N LEU A 111 -6.74 18.28 20.14
CA LEU A 111 -7.57 17.48 21.04
C LEU A 111 -7.72 18.15 22.41
N ASN A 112 -6.61 18.58 23.01
CA ASN A 112 -6.63 19.22 24.32
C ASN A 112 -7.37 20.56 24.30
N GLU A 113 -7.25 21.34 23.22
CA GLU A 113 -8.04 22.54 22.98
C GLU A 113 -9.54 22.22 22.94
N ALA A 114 -9.95 21.23 22.14
CA ALA A 114 -11.35 20.81 22.04
C ALA A 114 -11.91 20.33 23.38
N ILE A 115 -11.11 19.60 24.17
CA ILE A 115 -11.47 19.16 25.53
C ILE A 115 -11.67 20.36 26.46
N ALA A 116 -10.78 21.37 26.39
CA ALA A 116 -10.89 22.58 27.20
C ALA A 116 -12.11 23.44 26.82
N GLU A 117 -12.47 23.45 25.54
CA GLU A 117 -13.65 24.13 24.99
C GLU A 117 -14.96 23.35 25.25
N GLY A 118 -14.88 22.09 25.67
CA GLY A 118 -16.05 21.21 25.83
C GLY A 118 -16.63 20.71 24.50
N ASP A 119 -15.91 20.87 23.38
CA ASP A 119 -16.33 20.39 22.06
C ASP A 119 -16.02 18.89 21.91
N THR A 120 -17.00 18.08 22.28
CA THR A 120 -16.90 16.62 22.23
C THR A 120 -16.81 16.09 20.80
N GLY A 121 -17.43 16.77 19.83
CA GLY A 121 -17.40 16.37 18.41
C GLY A 121 -16.00 16.51 17.83
N ARG A 122 -15.39 17.68 18.01
CA ARG A 122 -14.00 17.95 17.61
C ARG A 122 -13.03 17.06 18.38
N GLY A 123 -13.22 16.88 19.69
CA GLY A 123 -12.37 16.00 20.51
C GLY A 123 -12.36 14.56 19.99
N ASN A 124 -13.55 13.98 19.74
CA ASN A 124 -13.65 12.63 19.19
C ASN A 124 -13.02 12.50 17.80
N HIS A 125 -13.13 13.53 16.96
CA HIS A 125 -12.49 13.56 15.65
C HIS A 125 -10.96 13.54 15.76
N GLU A 126 -10.38 14.46 16.55
CA GLU A 126 -8.93 14.53 16.74
C GLU A 126 -8.39 13.24 17.35
N PHE A 127 -9.09 12.66 18.33
CA PHE A 127 -8.72 11.37 18.91
C PHE A 127 -8.73 10.22 17.89
N THR A 128 -9.72 10.20 16.99
CA THR A 128 -9.78 9.23 15.89
C THR A 128 -8.57 9.37 14.96
N VAL A 129 -8.21 10.61 14.61
CA VAL A 129 -7.04 10.90 13.75
C VAL A 129 -5.73 10.46 14.43
N ILE A 130 -5.60 10.68 15.75
CA ILE A 130 -4.45 10.18 16.53
C ILE A 130 -4.38 8.65 16.48
N GLY A 131 -5.51 7.95 16.52
CA GLY A 131 -5.58 6.50 16.34
C GLY A 131 -5.02 6.03 14.99
N VAL A 132 -5.41 6.70 13.90
CA VAL A 132 -4.89 6.42 12.54
C VAL A 132 -3.38 6.70 12.45
N LEU A 133 -2.92 7.81 13.02
CA LEU A 133 -1.48 8.13 13.06
C LEU A 133 -0.69 7.09 13.87
N SER A 134 -1.26 6.60 14.97
CA SER A 134 -0.64 5.55 15.78
C SER A 134 -0.46 4.26 14.99
N GLN A 135 -1.44 3.87 14.16
CA GLN A 135 -1.31 2.74 13.23
C GLN A 135 -0.22 3.01 12.18
N LYS A 136 -0.14 4.23 11.66
CA LYS A 136 0.91 4.63 10.71
C LYS A 136 2.31 4.51 11.29
N PHE A 137 2.54 4.86 12.55
CA PHE A 137 3.84 4.63 13.20
C PHE A 137 4.19 3.15 13.31
N LYS A 138 3.22 2.27 13.58
CA LYS A 138 3.46 0.83 13.59
C LYS A 138 3.89 0.33 12.21
N MET A 139 3.23 0.78 11.14
CA MET A 139 3.61 0.45 9.76
C MET A 139 5.01 0.99 9.41
N LEU A 140 5.33 2.23 9.81
CA LEU A 140 6.66 2.81 9.60
C LEU A 140 7.75 2.04 10.35
N ALA A 141 7.47 1.60 11.57
CA ALA A 141 8.41 0.78 12.33
C ALA A 141 8.66 -0.58 11.65
N GLN A 142 7.61 -1.23 11.16
CA GLN A 142 7.74 -2.48 10.39
C GLN A 142 8.54 -2.26 9.10
N ALA A 143 8.25 -1.19 8.35
CA ALA A 143 8.98 -0.85 7.14
C ALA A 143 10.46 -0.51 7.42
N ALA A 144 10.76 0.18 8.53
CA ALA A 144 12.13 0.44 8.95
C ALA A 144 12.89 -0.85 9.31
N ASN A 145 12.21 -1.83 9.91
CA ASN A 145 12.80 -3.15 10.15
C ASN A 145 13.11 -3.89 8.83
N GLN A 146 12.32 -3.68 7.79
CA GLN A 146 12.60 -4.25 6.46
C GLN A 146 13.84 -3.61 5.79
N CYS A 147 14.21 -2.37 6.13
CA CYS A 147 15.44 -1.76 5.64
C CYS A 147 16.71 -2.48 6.13
N VAL A 148 16.62 -3.23 7.23
CA VAL A 148 17.74 -4.02 7.77
C VAL A 148 17.90 -5.34 7.00
N GLY A 149 16.93 -5.70 6.15
CA GLY A 149 16.87 -6.99 5.47
C GLY A 149 16.33 -8.10 6.37
N GLN A 150 15.78 -9.15 5.75
CA GLN A 150 15.57 -10.45 6.39
C GLN A 150 16.89 -11.23 6.51
N ASP A 151 18.05 -10.63 6.17
CA ASP A 151 19.33 -11.32 6.00
C ASP A 151 19.96 -11.86 7.30
N LEU A 152 19.33 -11.65 8.46
CA LEU A 152 19.61 -12.46 9.66
C LEU A 152 18.97 -13.86 9.60
N PHE A 153 18.10 -14.12 8.63
CA PHE A 153 17.54 -15.42 8.26
C PHE A 153 18.06 -15.91 6.92
N ASP A 154 19.21 -15.41 6.47
CA ASP A 154 20.01 -16.18 5.52
C ASP A 154 20.44 -17.45 6.28
N THR A 155 19.67 -18.53 6.12
CA THR A 155 20.09 -19.89 6.44
C THR A 155 21.41 -20.09 5.71
N GLY A 156 22.53 -19.81 6.39
CA GLY A 156 23.84 -19.72 5.76
C GLY A 156 24.14 -20.90 4.83
N ASP A 157 24.92 -20.67 3.77
CA ASP A 157 25.32 -21.62 2.73
C ASP A 157 24.54 -22.94 2.75
N THR A 158 23.45 -23.05 1.99
CA THR A 158 22.83 -24.36 1.74
C THR A 158 23.86 -25.25 1.03
N LYS A 159 24.55 -26.10 1.80
CA LYS A 159 25.47 -27.11 1.27
C LYS A 159 24.63 -28.24 0.69
N VAL A 160 24.50 -28.27 -0.63
CA VAL A 160 24.01 -29.46 -1.33
C VAL A 160 25.09 -30.54 -1.17
N LYS A 161 24.82 -31.53 -0.32
CA LYS A 161 25.60 -32.77 -0.29
C LYS A 161 24.99 -33.71 -1.31
N GLU A 162 25.69 -33.90 -2.42
CA GLU A 162 25.36 -34.96 -3.36
C GLU A 162 25.97 -36.26 -2.83
N GLU A 163 25.12 -37.13 -2.29
CA GLU A 163 25.50 -38.47 -1.88
C GLU A 163 25.22 -39.40 -3.08
N VAL A 164 26.28 -39.69 -3.84
CA VAL A 164 26.21 -40.60 -4.98
C VAL A 164 26.22 -42.02 -4.44
N ASP A 165 25.10 -42.74 -4.59
CA ASP A 165 25.02 -44.16 -4.26
C ASP A 165 25.89 -44.97 -5.25
N LEU A 166 26.98 -45.53 -4.75
CA LEU A 166 27.93 -46.35 -5.52
C LEU A 166 27.34 -47.72 -5.92
N PHE A 167 26.14 -48.06 -5.46
CA PHE A 167 25.41 -49.28 -5.83
C PHE A 167 24.20 -49.00 -6.72
N ALA A 168 24.00 -47.76 -7.15
CA ALA A 168 23.00 -47.45 -8.16
C ALA A 168 23.35 -48.21 -9.46
N PRO A 169 22.41 -48.97 -10.05
CA PRO A 169 22.65 -49.67 -11.30
C PRO A 169 22.97 -48.66 -12.42
N ASP A 170 23.98 -48.93 -13.24
CA ASP A 170 24.45 -48.07 -14.35
C ASP A 170 23.39 -47.90 -15.48
N GLU A 171 22.26 -48.59 -15.40
CA GLU A 171 21.20 -48.51 -16.39
C GLU A 171 20.40 -47.22 -16.24
N ASN A 172 20.51 -46.34 -17.25
CA ASN A 172 19.75 -45.10 -17.33
C ASN A 172 18.25 -45.41 -17.55
N PRO A 173 17.35 -45.08 -16.61
CA PRO A 173 15.93 -45.38 -16.72
C PRO A 173 15.20 -44.55 -17.79
N GLY A 174 15.88 -43.58 -18.41
CA GLY A 174 15.40 -42.83 -19.58
C GLY A 174 15.59 -43.53 -20.92
N VAL A 175 16.25 -44.69 -20.95
CA VAL A 175 16.43 -45.47 -22.18
C VAL A 175 15.22 -46.37 -22.39
N VAL A 176 14.31 -45.93 -23.27
CA VAL A 176 13.22 -46.79 -23.76
C VAL A 176 13.79 -47.76 -24.79
N THR A 177 13.82 -49.05 -24.46
CA THR A 177 14.19 -50.10 -25.43
C THR A 177 13.20 -50.07 -26.60
N GLY A 178 13.72 -49.99 -27.83
CA GLY A 178 12.89 -49.99 -29.04
C GLY A 178 11.98 -51.21 -29.08
N VAL A 179 10.69 -50.98 -29.37
CA VAL A 179 9.71 -52.06 -29.52
C VAL A 179 10.20 -53.00 -30.63
N PRO A 180 10.32 -54.31 -30.39
CA PRO A 180 10.72 -55.25 -31.43
C PRO A 180 9.73 -55.19 -32.60
N ASP A 181 10.26 -55.07 -33.82
CA ASP A 181 9.50 -55.04 -35.08
C ASP A 181 8.97 -56.45 -35.38
N TRP A 182 7.89 -56.83 -34.71
CA TRP A 182 7.13 -58.02 -35.06
C TRP A 182 6.27 -57.70 -36.29
N PRO A 183 6.32 -58.50 -37.36
CA PRO A 183 5.46 -58.26 -38.51
C PRO A 183 4.00 -58.44 -38.09
N VAL A 184 3.26 -57.34 -38.01
CA VAL A 184 1.83 -57.37 -37.72
C VAL A 184 1.14 -58.05 -38.90
N PRO A 185 0.45 -59.19 -38.72
CA PRO A 185 -0.21 -59.86 -39.83
C PRO A 185 -1.29 -58.96 -40.42
N TYR A 186 -1.18 -58.64 -41.71
CA TYR A 186 -2.20 -57.87 -42.41
C TYR A 186 -3.44 -58.73 -42.65
N ILE A 187 -4.54 -58.39 -41.99
CA ILE A 187 -5.86 -58.98 -42.24
C ILE A 187 -6.56 -58.05 -43.24
N PRO A 188 -6.77 -58.46 -44.50
CA PRO A 188 -7.49 -57.63 -45.47
C PRO A 188 -8.95 -57.44 -45.03
N PRO A 189 -9.54 -56.28 -45.30
CA PRO A 189 -10.95 -56.04 -44.97
C PRO A 189 -11.86 -56.99 -45.76
N PRO A 190 -13.05 -57.35 -45.22
CA PRO A 190 -14.00 -58.18 -45.94
C PRO A 190 -14.44 -57.47 -47.22
N ILE A 191 -14.39 -58.20 -48.34
CA ILE A 191 -14.84 -57.70 -49.63
C ILE A 191 -16.37 -57.59 -49.59
N SER A 192 -16.89 -56.37 -49.41
CA SER A 192 -18.30 -56.09 -49.65
C SER A 192 -18.52 -55.87 -51.15
N GLY A 193 -19.19 -56.84 -51.78
CA GLY A 193 -19.99 -56.62 -52.99
C GLY A 193 -19.51 -57.31 -54.26
N VAL A 194 -20.18 -58.42 -54.61
CA VAL A 194 -20.55 -58.70 -56.00
C VAL A 194 -22.08 -58.93 -56.02
N ASN A 195 -22.76 -58.02 -56.71
CA ASN A 195 -24.16 -57.97 -57.17
C ASN A 195 -25.20 -58.91 -56.55
#